data_AF-A0AAN4PNJ3-F1
#
_entry.id   AF-A0AAN4PNJ3-F1
#
_cell.length_a   1.000
_cell.length_b   1.000
_cell.length_c   1.000
_cell.angle_alpha   90.00
_cell.angle_beta   90.00
_cell.angle_gamma   90.00
#
_symmetry.space_group_name_H-M   'P 1'
#
loop_
_entity.id
_entity.type
_entity.pdbx_description
1 polymer ?
#
loop_
_entity_poly.entity_id
_entity_poly.type
_entity_poly.pdbx_seq_one_letter_code
_entity_poly.pdbx_strand_id
1 'polypeptide(L)'
;MTAADTNESRGDPFRKTCLVPYVDVDSAPPAIQEKLKVLPFRRNILLTLAHSRGLFPHFSGLLGACFDGKQRNLPVFDWQLIVLRIATVLKAKYEFDVNQPVAEVFGFPKEKIDAIECSTQEILDGRGPWTDRDRVILRLIDEQLATYDNKPETVKDALELLSVEETVEVLMMIGIYALLARVIKGLKVDDDQPIPDLKDKIKAAITD
;
A
#
# COMPACT_ATOMS: atom_id res chain seq x y z
N MET A 1 -18.23 -27.52 -11.43
CA MET A 1 -17.21 -26.81 -12.24
C MET A 1 -17.90 -26.25 -13.46
N THR A 2 -18.52 -25.07 -13.32
CA THR A 2 -18.96 -24.28 -14.46
C THR A 2 -17.76 -23.44 -14.88
N ALA A 3 -17.31 -23.63 -16.12
CA ALA A 3 -16.34 -22.76 -16.75
C ALA A 3 -16.87 -21.32 -16.62
N ALA A 4 -16.18 -20.50 -15.84
CA ALA A 4 -16.48 -19.09 -15.78
C ALA A 4 -16.23 -18.56 -17.19
N ASP A 5 -17.32 -18.16 -17.84
CA ASP A 5 -17.35 -17.55 -19.15
C ASP A 5 -16.14 -16.64 -19.35
N THR A 6 -15.40 -16.94 -20.42
CA THR A 6 -14.53 -16.00 -21.11
C THR A 6 -15.38 -14.86 -21.65
N ASN A 7 -15.96 -14.06 -20.75
CA ASN A 7 -16.52 -12.76 -21.06
C ASN A 7 -15.35 -11.76 -21.06
N GLU A 8 -14.40 -12.02 -21.96
CA GLU A 8 -13.40 -11.07 -22.45
C GLU A 8 -14.07 -10.08 -23.43
N SER A 9 -15.28 -9.62 -23.12
CA SER A 9 -16.02 -8.73 -24.00
C SER A 9 -15.50 -7.31 -23.85
N ARG A 10 -14.63 -6.93 -24.80
CA ARG A 10 -13.80 -5.71 -24.89
C ARG A 10 -12.81 -5.60 -23.73
N GLY A 11 -11.59 -6.09 -23.97
CA GLY A 11 -10.48 -5.89 -23.05
C GLY A 11 -10.37 -4.43 -22.61
N ASP A 12 -10.20 -4.22 -21.31
CA ASP A 12 -10.00 -2.89 -20.74
C ASP A 12 -8.91 -2.14 -21.52
N PRO A 13 -9.19 -0.94 -22.07
CA PRO A 13 -8.27 -0.24 -22.97
C PRO A 13 -6.97 0.20 -22.27
N PHE A 14 -6.93 0.17 -20.94
CA PHE A 14 -5.77 0.53 -20.14
C PHE A 14 -4.93 -0.67 -19.73
N ARG A 15 -5.38 -1.90 -20.02
CA ARG A 15 -4.59 -3.11 -19.80
C ARG A 15 -3.61 -3.34 -20.96
N LYS A 16 -2.31 -3.29 -20.68
CA LYS A 16 -1.24 -3.55 -21.67
C LYS A 16 -0.30 -4.65 -21.21
N THR A 17 0.04 -4.69 -19.92
CA THR A 17 1.00 -5.64 -19.35
C THR A 17 0.39 -6.61 -18.35
N CYS A 18 -0.75 -6.27 -17.74
CA CYS A 18 -1.37 -7.12 -16.73
C CYS A 18 -1.74 -8.49 -17.31
N LEU A 19 -1.29 -9.54 -16.62
CA LEU A 19 -1.42 -10.94 -17.06
C LEU A 19 -2.84 -11.49 -16.87
N VAL A 20 -3.71 -10.76 -16.19
CA VAL A 20 -5.13 -11.08 -16.00
C VAL A 20 -5.99 -9.90 -16.46
N PRO A 21 -7.25 -10.10 -16.87
CA PRO A 21 -8.14 -8.99 -17.21
C PRO A 21 -8.38 -8.09 -15.99
N TYR A 22 -8.79 -6.85 -16.20
CA TYR A 22 -9.39 -6.05 -15.11
C TYR A 22 -10.87 -6.37 -14.99
N VAL A 23 -11.40 -6.37 -13.76
CA VAL A 23 -12.85 -6.47 -13.57
C VAL A 23 -13.52 -5.27 -14.22
N ASP A 24 -14.53 -5.54 -15.06
CA ASP A 24 -15.47 -4.54 -15.52
C ASP A 24 -16.46 -4.23 -14.40
N VAL A 25 -16.49 -2.96 -13.96
CA VAL A 25 -17.25 -2.51 -12.81
C VAL A 25 -18.76 -2.64 -13.08
N ASP A 26 -19.21 -2.35 -14.29
CA ASP A 26 -20.64 -2.32 -14.61
C ASP A 26 -21.26 -3.72 -14.63
N SER A 27 -20.47 -4.74 -14.97
CA SER A 27 -20.89 -6.14 -14.98
C SER A 27 -20.52 -6.93 -13.73
N ALA A 28 -19.79 -6.34 -12.77
CA ALA A 28 -19.40 -7.00 -11.53
C ALA A 28 -20.59 -7.26 -10.58
N PRO A 29 -20.53 -8.27 -9.70
CA PRO A 29 -21.56 -8.45 -8.66
C PRO A 29 -21.71 -7.22 -7.75
N PRO A 30 -22.91 -6.91 -7.22
CA PRO A 30 -23.15 -5.71 -6.41
C PRO A 30 -22.20 -5.53 -5.23
N ALA A 31 -21.86 -6.61 -4.51
CA ALA A 31 -20.91 -6.57 -3.40
C ALA A 31 -19.48 -6.17 -3.83
N ILE A 32 -19.09 -6.48 -5.07
CA ILE A 32 -17.80 -6.07 -5.63
C ILE A 32 -17.86 -4.60 -6.07
N GLN A 33 -18.94 -4.20 -6.74
CA GLN A 33 -19.15 -2.81 -7.14
C GLN A 33 -19.12 -1.86 -5.94
N GLU A 34 -19.76 -2.24 -4.83
CA GLU A 34 -19.74 -1.47 -3.58
C GLU A 34 -18.30 -1.31 -3.06
N LYS A 35 -17.55 -2.40 -3.00
CA LYS A 35 -16.21 -2.41 -2.40
C LYS A 35 -15.14 -1.75 -3.28
N LEU A 36 -15.33 -1.75 -4.59
CA LEU A 36 -14.48 -0.95 -5.50
C LEU A 36 -14.58 0.56 -5.26
N LYS A 37 -15.61 1.05 -4.54
CA LYS A 37 -15.77 2.47 -4.17
C LYS A 37 -14.98 2.87 -2.93
N VAL A 38 -14.15 1.99 -2.37
CA VAL A 38 -13.25 2.32 -1.23
C VAL A 38 -12.39 3.55 -1.53
N LEU A 39 -12.06 3.79 -2.80
CA LEU A 39 -11.51 5.05 -3.27
C LEU A 39 -12.44 5.65 -4.34
N PRO A 40 -12.59 6.99 -4.41
CA PRO A 40 -13.47 7.66 -5.37
C PRO A 40 -12.84 7.80 -6.77
N PHE A 41 -11.85 6.97 -7.08
CA PHE A 41 -11.12 6.95 -8.34
C PHE A 41 -10.60 5.55 -8.63
N ARG A 42 -10.34 5.30 -9.92
CA ARG A 42 -9.86 4.01 -10.40
C ARG A 42 -8.46 3.71 -9.86
N ARG A 43 -8.26 2.48 -9.40
CA ARG A 43 -6.97 1.85 -9.16
C ARG A 43 -6.94 0.47 -9.82
N ASN A 44 -6.04 0.26 -10.76
CA ASN A 44 -5.89 -1.02 -11.46
C ASN A 44 -5.61 -2.17 -10.50
N ILE A 45 -4.91 -1.94 -9.39
CA ILE A 45 -4.71 -2.96 -8.34
C ILE A 45 -6.04 -3.40 -7.71
N LEU A 46 -6.99 -2.48 -7.43
CA LEU A 46 -8.28 -2.84 -6.87
C LEU A 46 -9.12 -3.67 -7.85
N LEU A 47 -9.10 -3.31 -9.13
CA LEU A 47 -9.77 -4.07 -10.20
C LEU A 47 -9.16 -5.47 -10.38
N THR A 48 -7.87 -5.62 -10.12
CA THR A 48 -7.18 -6.91 -10.17
C THR A 48 -7.59 -7.78 -8.98
N LEU A 49 -7.57 -7.22 -7.76
CA LEU A 49 -7.96 -7.95 -6.54
C LEU A 49 -9.43 -8.36 -6.55
N ALA A 50 -10.30 -7.57 -7.19
CA ALA A 50 -11.74 -7.82 -7.31
C ALA A 50 -12.10 -9.13 -8.02
N HIS A 51 -11.17 -9.77 -8.74
CA HIS A 51 -11.35 -11.14 -9.24
C HIS A 51 -11.52 -12.16 -8.11
N SER A 52 -10.90 -11.93 -6.95
CA SER A 52 -11.09 -12.75 -5.76
C SER A 52 -12.40 -12.39 -5.06
N ARG A 53 -13.53 -12.75 -5.68
CA ARG A 53 -14.88 -12.29 -5.27
C ARG A 53 -15.22 -12.56 -3.81
N GLY A 54 -14.69 -13.64 -3.23
CA GLY A 54 -14.91 -13.99 -1.83
C GLY A 54 -14.03 -13.20 -0.85
N LEU A 55 -12.77 -12.91 -1.20
CA LEU A 55 -11.82 -12.26 -0.29
C LEU A 55 -11.78 -10.74 -0.46
N PHE A 56 -11.99 -10.24 -1.67
CA PHE A 56 -11.86 -8.83 -1.99
C PHE A 56 -12.74 -7.92 -1.14
N PRO A 57 -14.03 -8.23 -0.85
CA PRO A 57 -14.83 -7.38 0.01
C PRO A 57 -14.26 -7.15 1.42
N HIS A 58 -13.63 -8.18 1.99
CA HIS A 58 -13.00 -8.11 3.30
C HIS A 58 -11.67 -7.36 3.25
N PHE A 59 -10.84 -7.67 2.25
CA PHE A 59 -9.57 -6.97 2.05
C PHE A 59 -9.77 -5.48 1.74
N SER A 60 -10.78 -5.16 0.93
CA SER A 60 -11.16 -3.77 0.64
C SER A 60 -11.68 -3.05 1.90
N GLY A 61 -12.37 -3.75 2.79
CA GLY A 61 -12.76 -3.20 4.10
C GLY A 61 -11.54 -2.87 4.96
N LEU A 62 -10.55 -3.77 4.98
CA LEU A 62 -9.27 -3.55 5.67
C LEU A 62 -8.52 -2.34 5.08
N LEU A 63 -8.42 -2.22 3.75
CA LEU A 63 -7.84 -1.04 3.10
C LEU A 63 -8.60 0.25 3.46
N GLY A 64 -9.93 0.19 3.49
CA GLY A 64 -10.75 1.33 3.91
C GLY A 64 -10.45 1.77 5.34
N ALA A 65 -10.24 0.82 6.27
CA ALA A 65 -9.82 1.14 7.63
C ALA A 65 -8.41 1.75 7.68
N CYS A 66 -7.50 1.35 6.80
CA CYS A 66 -6.19 2.00 6.67
C CYS A 66 -6.30 3.48 6.23
N PHE A 67 -7.32 3.82 5.44
CA PHE A 67 -7.51 5.20 4.94
C PHE A 67 -8.21 6.11 5.95
N ASP A 68 -8.83 5.55 6.99
CA ASP A 68 -9.58 6.27 8.01
C ASP A 68 -8.74 6.44 9.29
N GLY A 69 -8.26 7.65 9.55
CA GLY A 69 -7.53 8.03 10.76
C GLY A 69 -8.31 7.88 12.08
N LYS A 70 -9.63 7.59 12.03
CA LYS A 70 -10.39 7.20 13.23
C LYS A 70 -10.29 5.70 13.54
N GLN A 71 -9.83 4.89 12.59
CA GLN A 71 -9.68 3.44 12.73
C GLN A 71 -8.22 3.02 12.78
N ARG A 72 -7.37 3.64 11.98
CA ARG A 72 -5.92 3.44 11.98
C ARG A 72 -5.28 4.26 13.08
N ASN A 73 -4.53 3.60 13.97
CA ASN A 73 -3.82 4.29 15.05
C ASN A 73 -2.51 4.92 14.58
N LEU A 74 -1.87 4.37 13.54
CA LEU A 74 -0.68 4.97 12.96
C LEU A 74 -1.00 6.37 12.39
N PRO A 75 -0.16 7.39 12.61
CA PRO A 75 -0.21 8.66 11.88
C PRO A 75 -0.02 8.47 10.37
N VAL A 76 -0.58 9.34 9.51
CA VAL A 76 -0.41 9.19 8.04
C VAL A 76 1.06 9.10 7.63
N PHE A 77 1.93 9.84 8.32
CA PHE A 77 3.36 9.86 7.99
C PHE A 77 4.03 8.51 8.19
N ASP A 78 3.73 7.83 9.29
CA ASP A 78 4.30 6.50 9.56
C ASP A 78 3.79 5.48 8.55
N TRP A 79 2.50 5.54 8.22
CA TRP A 79 1.94 4.71 7.16
C TRP A 79 2.62 4.96 5.82
N GLN A 80 2.79 6.21 5.40
CA GLN A 80 3.46 6.50 4.13
C GLN A 80 4.95 6.15 4.14
N LEU A 81 5.65 6.28 5.28
CA LEU A 81 7.02 5.79 5.44
C LEU A 81 7.08 4.27 5.20
N ILE A 82 6.16 3.51 5.81
CA ILE A 82 6.07 2.05 5.65
C ILE A 82 5.86 1.67 4.19
N VAL A 83 4.87 2.29 3.54
CA VAL A 83 4.51 1.95 2.16
C VAL A 83 5.63 2.27 1.18
N LEU A 84 6.19 3.49 1.27
CA LEU A 84 7.26 3.90 0.36
C LEU A 84 8.52 3.05 0.56
N ARG A 85 8.85 2.67 1.81
CA ARG A 85 9.97 1.77 2.07
C ARG A 85 9.74 0.37 1.49
N ILE A 86 8.57 -0.22 1.72
CA ILE A 86 8.22 -1.54 1.19
C ILE A 86 8.28 -1.56 -0.33
N ALA A 87 7.63 -0.58 -0.97
CA ALA A 87 7.60 -0.47 -2.42
C ALA A 87 9.03 -0.33 -3.00
N THR A 88 9.89 0.41 -2.31
CA THR A 88 11.31 0.57 -2.68
C THR A 88 12.08 -0.74 -2.56
N VAL A 89 12.07 -1.39 -1.39
CA VAL A 89 12.81 -2.64 -1.13
C VAL A 89 12.33 -3.77 -2.05
N LEU A 90 11.02 -3.91 -2.23
CA LEU A 90 10.42 -4.92 -3.10
C LEU A 90 10.47 -4.55 -4.58
N LYS A 91 10.96 -3.35 -4.94
CA LYS A 91 10.98 -2.81 -6.31
C LYS A 91 9.58 -2.86 -6.96
N ALA A 92 8.56 -2.45 -6.22
CA ALA A 92 7.17 -2.41 -6.65
C ALA A 92 6.82 -0.99 -7.13
N LYS A 93 7.27 -0.62 -8.34
CA LYS A 93 7.11 0.71 -8.93
C LYS A 93 5.67 1.25 -8.84
N TYR A 94 4.68 0.47 -9.29
CA TYR A 94 3.28 0.90 -9.25
C TYR A 94 2.84 1.27 -7.82
N GLU A 95 3.24 0.49 -6.82
CA GLU A 95 2.89 0.77 -5.42
C GLU A 95 3.51 2.08 -4.93
N PHE A 96 4.76 2.33 -5.29
CA PHE A 96 5.43 3.59 -5.00
C PHE A 96 4.69 4.76 -5.65
N ASP A 97 4.43 4.67 -6.96
CA ASP A 97 3.83 5.75 -7.75
C ASP A 97 2.41 6.12 -7.30
N VAL A 98 1.62 5.16 -6.81
CA VAL A 98 0.25 5.47 -6.32
C VAL A 98 0.23 6.01 -4.89
N ASN A 99 1.27 5.77 -4.09
CA ASN A 99 1.35 6.24 -2.69
C ASN A 99 2.20 7.50 -2.54
N GLN A 100 3.18 7.77 -3.40
CA GLN A 100 3.95 9.02 -3.36
C GLN A 100 3.04 10.27 -3.37
N PRO A 101 2.01 10.38 -4.22
CA PRO A 101 1.08 11.51 -4.17
C PRO A 101 0.31 11.60 -2.84
N VAL A 102 0.05 10.47 -2.16
CA VAL A 102 -0.57 10.47 -0.83
C VAL A 102 0.39 11.09 0.17
N ALA A 103 1.64 10.62 0.22
CA ALA A 103 2.69 11.19 1.06
C ALA A 103 2.84 12.71 0.84
N GLU A 104 2.90 13.16 -0.41
CA GLU A 104 3.00 14.58 -0.76
C GLU A 104 1.79 15.40 -0.29
N VAL A 105 0.57 14.87 -0.44
CA VAL A 105 -0.67 15.58 -0.07
C VAL A 105 -0.74 15.87 1.41
N PHE A 106 -0.25 14.95 2.24
CA PHE A 106 -0.22 15.11 3.70
C PHE A 106 1.02 15.85 4.20
N GLY A 107 1.97 16.20 3.32
CA GLY A 107 3.15 16.98 3.69
C GLY A 107 4.33 16.16 4.17
N PHE A 108 4.42 14.88 3.77
CA PHE A 108 5.57 14.05 4.06
C PHE A 108 6.87 14.71 3.52
N PRO A 109 7.94 14.84 4.32
CA PRO A 109 9.13 15.59 3.93
C PRO A 109 9.78 15.05 2.65
N LYS A 110 10.02 15.94 1.67
CA LYS A 110 10.65 15.58 0.39
C LYS A 110 12.02 14.93 0.59
N GLU A 111 12.84 15.43 1.51
CA GLU A 111 14.14 14.87 1.85
C GLU A 111 14.08 13.41 2.32
N LYS A 112 13.00 12.99 2.99
CA LYS A 112 12.76 11.60 3.37
C LYS A 112 12.39 10.74 2.16
N ILE A 113 11.57 11.26 1.25
CA ILE A 113 11.25 10.57 -0.02
C ILE A 113 12.53 10.37 -0.84
N ASP A 114 13.34 11.41 -0.96
CA ASP A 114 14.60 11.37 -1.73
C ASP A 114 15.63 10.41 -1.09
N ALA A 115 15.55 10.19 0.23
CA ALA A 115 16.44 9.28 0.96
C ALA A 115 15.90 7.84 1.11
N ILE A 116 14.69 7.53 0.65
CA ILE A 116 13.99 6.27 0.94
C ILE A 116 14.72 5.01 0.41
N GLU A 117 15.60 5.17 -0.57
CA GLU A 117 16.46 4.12 -1.14
C GLU A 117 17.69 3.79 -0.28
N CYS A 118 17.86 4.43 0.89
CA CYS A 118 19.00 4.19 1.78
C CYS A 118 19.13 2.73 2.20
N SER A 119 20.37 2.31 2.48
CA SER A 119 20.66 0.98 3.00
C SER A 119 20.25 0.82 4.47
N THR A 120 19.99 -0.40 4.91
CA THR A 120 19.76 -0.71 6.34
C THR A 120 20.95 -0.27 7.21
N GLN A 121 22.19 -0.40 6.69
CA GLN A 121 23.38 0.06 7.40
C GLN A 121 23.37 1.57 7.60
N GLU A 122 22.91 2.36 6.63
CA GLU A 122 22.74 3.81 6.78
C GLU A 122 21.79 4.20 7.90
N ILE A 123 20.70 3.45 8.03
CA ILE A 123 19.71 3.66 9.09
C ILE A 123 20.35 3.37 10.47
N LEU A 124 21.10 2.28 10.58
CA LEU A 124 21.82 1.87 11.80
C LEU A 124 22.95 2.83 12.18
N ASP A 125 23.64 3.39 11.20
CA ASP A 125 24.72 4.37 11.39
C ASP A 125 24.22 5.77 11.78
N GLY A 126 22.90 5.97 11.88
CA GLY A 126 22.33 7.29 12.18
C GLY A 126 22.33 8.26 10.99
N ARG A 127 22.54 7.79 9.76
CA ARG A 127 22.55 8.64 8.55
C ARG A 127 21.15 8.93 8.05
N GLY A 128 21.02 9.94 7.18
CA GLY A 128 19.75 10.34 6.54
C GLY A 128 18.84 11.21 7.41
N PRO A 129 17.75 11.76 6.84
CA PRO A 129 16.84 12.70 7.50
C PRO A 129 15.80 11.97 8.38
N TRP A 130 16.21 10.88 9.04
CA TRP A 130 15.33 10.02 9.83
C TRP A 130 15.38 10.42 11.30
N THR A 131 14.20 10.67 11.87
CA THR A 131 13.99 10.75 13.32
C THR A 131 14.16 9.37 13.95
N ASP A 132 14.27 9.32 15.28
CA ASP A 132 14.36 8.04 15.99
C ASP A 132 13.13 7.16 15.75
N ARG A 133 11.93 7.75 15.65
CA ARG A 133 10.70 7.03 15.32
C ARG A 133 10.72 6.46 13.90
N ASP A 134 11.21 7.24 12.92
CA ASP A 134 11.38 6.71 11.56
C ASP A 134 12.36 5.53 11.55
N ARG A 135 13.46 5.62 12.31
CA ARG A 135 14.51 4.58 12.33
C ARG A 135 13.98 3.27 12.90
N VAL A 136 13.21 3.29 13.99
CA VAL A 136 12.64 2.05 14.54
C VAL A 136 11.65 1.41 13.56
N ILE A 137 10.81 2.21 12.88
CA ILE A 137 9.89 1.72 11.85
C ILE A 137 10.66 1.13 10.66
N LEU A 138 11.67 1.82 10.14
CA LEU A 138 12.49 1.35 9.03
C LEU A 138 13.22 0.04 9.35
N ARG A 139 13.75 -0.11 10.57
CA ARG A 139 14.38 -1.38 11.00
C ARG A 139 13.35 -2.52 11.09
N LEU A 140 12.15 -2.26 11.62
CA LEU A 140 11.08 -3.26 11.66
C LEU A 140 10.73 -3.76 10.25
N ILE A 141 10.59 -2.84 9.30
CA ILE A 141 10.31 -3.16 7.89
C ILE A 141 11.46 -3.96 7.27
N ASP A 142 12.70 -3.47 7.38
CA ASP A 142 13.85 -4.08 6.73
C ASP A 142 14.10 -5.51 7.24
N GLU A 143 13.98 -5.75 8.55
CA GLU A 143 14.09 -7.09 9.13
C GLU A 143 12.94 -8.01 8.67
N GLN A 144 11.68 -7.54 8.65
CA GLN A 144 10.54 -8.31 8.16
C GLN A 144 10.70 -8.71 6.68
N LEU A 145 11.16 -7.79 5.83
CA LEU A 145 11.36 -8.07 4.42
C LEU A 145 12.58 -8.95 4.15
N ALA A 146 13.60 -8.91 5.01
CA ALA A 146 14.81 -9.71 4.87
C ALA A 146 14.65 -11.15 5.39
N THR A 147 14.04 -11.31 6.57
CA THR A 147 14.03 -12.58 7.31
C THR A 147 12.65 -13.03 7.75
N TYR A 148 11.60 -12.23 7.54
CA TYR A 148 10.25 -12.50 8.07
C TYR A 148 10.24 -12.62 9.60
N ASP A 149 11.13 -11.88 10.24
CA ASP A 149 11.33 -11.86 11.69
C ASP A 149 11.78 -10.47 12.11
N ASN A 150 11.63 -10.14 13.39
CA ASN A 150 12.20 -8.95 13.99
C ASN A 150 13.02 -9.31 15.22
N LYS A 151 14.18 -8.69 15.36
CA LYS A 151 15.02 -8.95 16.52
C LYS A 151 14.36 -8.40 17.79
N PRO A 152 14.50 -9.07 18.95
CA PRO A 152 13.90 -8.61 20.21
C PRO A 152 14.31 -7.18 20.60
N GLU A 153 15.55 -6.78 20.33
CA GLU A 153 16.03 -5.41 20.56
C GLU A 153 15.36 -4.39 19.64
N THR A 154 15.13 -4.72 18.37
CA THR A 154 14.44 -3.82 17.42
C THR A 154 13.01 -3.56 17.88
N VAL A 155 12.31 -4.60 18.34
CA VAL A 155 10.95 -4.47 18.89
C VAL A 155 10.95 -3.71 20.22
N LYS A 156 11.94 -3.95 21.08
CA LYS A 156 12.08 -3.22 22.35
C LYS A 156 12.24 -1.72 22.12
N ASP A 157 13.15 -1.32 21.24
CA ASP A 157 13.37 0.09 20.90
C ASP A 157 12.13 0.71 20.24
N ALA A 158 11.41 -0.06 19.41
CA ALA A 158 10.15 0.38 18.83
C ALA A 158 9.13 0.74 19.92
N LEU A 159 8.99 -0.10 20.95
CA LEU A 159 8.08 0.15 22.08
C LEU A 159 8.48 1.33 22.99
N GLU A 160 9.68 1.90 22.82
CA GLU A 160 10.06 3.15 23.48
C GLU A 160 9.48 4.39 22.76
N LEU A 161 9.10 4.25 21.49
CA LEU A 161 8.65 5.35 20.62
C LEU A 161 7.27 5.14 20.02
N LEU A 162 6.77 3.91 19.99
CA LEU A 162 5.48 3.47 19.46
C LEU A 162 4.66 2.82 20.57
N SER A 163 3.34 2.97 20.51
CA SER A 163 2.45 2.15 21.34
C SER A 163 2.49 0.68 20.91
N VAL A 164 1.92 -0.21 21.74
CA VAL A 164 1.77 -1.63 21.38
C VAL A 164 0.86 -1.76 20.15
N GLU A 165 -0.23 -1.00 20.11
CA GLU A 165 -1.17 -0.96 18.98
C GLU A 165 -0.49 -0.46 17.71
N GLU A 166 0.26 0.64 17.77
CA GLU A 166 1.03 1.15 16.63
C GLU A 166 2.07 0.12 16.14
N THR A 167 2.78 -0.54 17.07
CA THR A 167 3.77 -1.57 16.72
C THR A 167 3.13 -2.76 16.00
N VAL A 168 1.96 -3.21 16.45
CA VAL A 168 1.18 -4.26 15.76
C VAL A 168 0.72 -3.76 14.39
N GLU A 169 0.21 -2.52 14.30
CA GLU A 169 -0.20 -1.94 13.03
C GLU A 169 0.96 -1.79 12.04
N VAL A 170 2.18 -1.49 12.47
CA VAL A 170 3.37 -1.48 11.58
C VAL A 170 3.53 -2.84 10.92
N LEU A 171 3.48 -3.94 11.69
CA LEU A 171 3.60 -5.30 11.15
C LEU A 171 2.43 -5.68 10.24
N MET A 172 1.21 -5.26 10.59
CA MET A 172 0.05 -5.46 9.73
C MET A 172 0.19 -4.70 8.40
N MET A 173 0.61 -3.43 8.43
CA MET A 173 0.86 -2.62 7.25
C MET A 173 1.96 -3.24 6.38
N ILE A 174 3.03 -3.76 6.98
CA ILE A 174 4.05 -4.52 6.25
C ILE A 174 3.43 -5.69 5.49
N GLY A 175 2.61 -6.50 6.16
CA GLY A 175 1.92 -7.63 5.53
C GLY A 175 0.96 -7.21 4.40
N ILE A 176 0.17 -6.16 4.62
CA ILE A 176 -0.79 -5.64 3.63
C ILE A 176 -0.07 -5.17 2.37
N TYR A 177 0.97 -4.35 2.52
CA TYR A 177 1.68 -3.77 1.38
C TYR A 177 2.63 -4.76 0.71
N ALA A 178 3.22 -5.70 1.45
CA ALA A 178 3.93 -6.83 0.83
C ALA A 178 2.98 -7.73 0.02
N LEU A 179 1.73 -7.92 0.45
CA LEU A 179 0.70 -8.62 -0.32
C LEU A 179 0.35 -7.84 -1.60
N LEU A 180 0.12 -6.53 -1.50
CA LEU A 180 -0.15 -5.68 -2.66
C LEU A 180 1.00 -5.75 -3.66
N ALA A 181 2.24 -5.52 -3.22
CA ALA A 181 3.44 -5.63 -4.03
C ALA A 181 3.55 -7.01 -4.73
N ARG A 182 3.21 -8.10 -4.02
CA ARG A 182 3.18 -9.45 -4.59
C ARG A 182 2.18 -9.57 -5.73
N VAL A 183 0.96 -9.05 -5.58
CA VAL A 183 -0.06 -9.07 -6.63
C VAL A 183 0.33 -8.17 -7.80
N ILE A 184 0.74 -6.93 -7.51
CA ILE A 184 1.18 -5.93 -8.48
C ILE A 184 2.27 -6.51 -9.39
N LYS A 185 3.33 -7.06 -8.78
CA LYS A 185 4.48 -7.58 -9.52
C LYS A 185 4.18 -8.92 -10.17
N GLY A 186 3.52 -9.82 -9.44
CA GLY A 186 3.19 -11.16 -9.92
C GLY A 186 2.29 -11.15 -11.14
N LEU A 187 1.36 -10.19 -11.21
CA LEU A 187 0.42 -10.05 -12.33
C LEU A 187 0.78 -8.92 -13.28
N LYS A 188 1.85 -8.17 -13.05
CA LYS A 188 2.32 -7.05 -13.90
C LYS A 188 1.25 -5.98 -14.11
N VAL A 189 0.59 -5.58 -13.02
CA VAL A 189 -0.47 -4.56 -13.03
C VAL A 189 0.03 -3.29 -13.73
N ASP A 190 -0.71 -2.82 -14.73
CA ASP A 190 -0.42 -1.59 -15.47
C ASP A 190 -0.56 -0.35 -14.58
N ASP A 191 0.27 0.66 -14.87
CA ASP A 191 0.15 2.00 -14.30
C ASP A 191 -1.26 2.58 -14.53
N ASP A 192 -1.78 3.28 -13.52
CA ASP A 192 -3.07 3.96 -13.65
C ASP A 192 -2.98 5.09 -14.66
N GLN A 193 -4.09 5.37 -15.35
CA GLN A 193 -4.18 6.58 -16.15
C GLN A 193 -4.13 7.83 -15.26
N PRO A 194 -3.71 8.99 -15.79
CA PRO A 194 -3.78 10.25 -15.05
C PRO A 194 -5.17 10.48 -14.48
N ILE A 195 -5.25 10.78 -13.19
CA ILE A 195 -6.50 11.05 -12.48
C ILE A 195 -6.65 12.57 -12.33
N PRO A 196 -7.67 13.19 -12.94
CA PRO A 196 -7.97 14.60 -12.71
C PRO A 196 -8.21 14.88 -11.23
N ASP A 197 -7.68 16.00 -10.74
CA ASP A 197 -7.85 16.47 -9.37
C ASP A 197 -7.43 15.44 -8.31
N LEU A 198 -6.42 14.60 -8.63
CA LEU A 198 -5.98 13.49 -7.77
C LEU A 198 -5.69 13.94 -6.34
N LYS A 199 -5.01 15.08 -6.16
CA LYS A 199 -4.65 15.60 -4.83
C LYS A 199 -5.89 15.90 -3.98
N ASP A 200 -6.93 16.48 -4.55
CA ASP A 200 -8.17 16.79 -3.84
C ASP A 200 -8.97 15.52 -3.53
N LYS A 201 -8.99 14.57 -4.47
CA LYS A 201 -9.60 13.25 -4.25
C LYS A 201 -8.90 12.47 -3.14
N ILE A 202 -7.58 12.55 -3.03
CA ILE A 202 -6.80 11.95 -1.95
C ILE A 202 -7.20 12.58 -0.60
N LYS A 203 -7.22 13.92 -0.51
CA LYS A 203 -7.63 14.63 0.73
C LYS A 203 -9.05 14.29 1.19
N ALA A 204 -9.95 14.01 0.24
CA ALA A 204 -11.32 13.64 0.56
C ALA A 204 -11.47 12.17 1.00
N ALA A 205 -10.58 11.28 0.53
CA ALA A 205 -10.69 9.84 0.73
C ALA A 205 -9.85 9.31 1.90
N ILE A 206 -8.82 10.05 2.30
CA ILE A 206 -7.87 9.66 3.35
C ILE A 206 -7.94 10.70 4.46
N THR A 207 -7.96 10.25 5.71
CA THR A 207 -7.93 11.12 6.89
C THR A 207 -6.70 10.80 7.75
N ASP A 208 -6.22 11.84 8.43
CA ASP A 208 -5.21 11.72 9.47
C ASP A 208 -5.82 11.24 10.79
#